data_AF-A0AAD9XTY1-F1
#
_entry.id   AF-A0AAD9XTY1-F1
#
_cell.length_a   1.000
_cell.length_b   1.000
_cell.length_c   1.000
_cell.angle_alpha   90.00
_cell.angle_beta   90.00
_cell.angle_gamma   90.00
#
_symmetry.space_group_name_H-M   'P 1'
#
loop_
_entity.id
_entity.type
_entity.pdbx_description
1 polymer ?
#
loop_
_entity_poly.entity_id
_entity_poly.type
_entity_poly.pdbx_seq_one_letter_code
_entity_poly.pdbx_strand_id
1 'polypeptide(L)'
;MTTAGPKTAVHHGGGRKSLLFNVKSFGARADGTTDDTRAFKAAWKRACESTGAVTLLIPRGVYLIGPIKFAGPCKNVSNITIHMKGYLKATTNLSKYSFGSGWVEFGWVEGLTLTGGGTFDGQGAKAWPYNSCPTDLNCKLLPTNVKFMAMNRTVVRDITSVDSKFFHIALVECNNFKGSKIKISAPANSPNTDGIHIERSSGVYFSRSHIGTGDDCISIGQGNSQVTVTSITCGPGHGISVGSLGRYRNEEDVKGLVVKDSIMTGTANGIRIKTWANSPGSSAATNMTFKNIVMNNVTNPIIIDQEYCPFTTCPTNPPSRVKLSDIYFKNIRGTSSSAVAVALECSKRIPCQNIYLENVHLDLSSGEKHPTSSCKNVEAKYIGTQIPPPCA
;
A
#
# COMPACT_ATOMS: atom_id res chain seq x y z
N MET A 1 -1.44 -32.74 30.10
CA MET A 1 -2.54 -33.25 29.27
C MET A 1 -2.79 -32.24 28.14
N THR A 2 -2.26 -32.50 26.96
CA THR A 2 -2.41 -31.67 25.76
C THR A 2 -3.73 -32.04 25.07
N THR A 3 -4.79 -31.28 25.31
CA THR A 3 -6.05 -31.44 24.59
C THR A 3 -5.82 -31.11 23.11
N ALA A 4 -5.81 -32.14 22.25
CA ALA A 4 -5.75 -31.98 20.81
C ALA A 4 -7.00 -31.22 20.33
N GLY A 5 -6.82 -30.00 19.81
CA GLY A 5 -7.92 -29.26 19.18
C GLY A 5 -8.53 -30.07 18.02
N PRO A 6 -9.86 -29.99 17.80
CA PRO A 6 -10.56 -30.84 16.84
C PRO A 6 -10.11 -30.54 15.41
N LYS A 7 -9.77 -31.59 14.66
CA LYS A 7 -9.54 -31.54 13.20
C LYS A 7 -10.80 -31.99 12.50
N THR A 8 -11.31 -31.18 11.58
CA THR A 8 -12.35 -31.61 10.65
C THR A 8 -11.79 -31.63 9.23
N ALA A 9 -11.83 -32.78 8.57
CA ALA A 9 -11.53 -32.88 7.15
C ALA A 9 -12.76 -32.43 6.36
N VAL A 10 -12.61 -31.46 5.46
CA VAL A 10 -13.69 -31.03 4.57
C VAL A 10 -13.45 -31.61 3.19
N HIS A 11 -14.46 -32.30 2.66
CA HIS A 11 -14.49 -32.79 1.29
C HIS A 11 -15.05 -31.70 0.37
N HIS A 12 -14.20 -31.11 -0.47
CA HIS A 12 -14.65 -30.43 -1.68
C HIS A 12 -14.49 -31.38 -2.86
N GLY A 13 -15.56 -31.60 -3.62
CA GLY A 13 -15.59 -32.54 -4.74
C GLY A 13 -14.34 -32.45 -5.63
N GLY A 14 -13.66 -33.59 -5.81
CA GLY A 14 -12.49 -33.73 -6.69
C GLY A 14 -11.15 -33.15 -6.21
N GLY A 15 -11.09 -32.43 -5.08
CA GLY A 15 -9.87 -31.76 -4.60
C GLY A 15 -9.16 -32.50 -3.45
N ARG A 16 -7.82 -32.40 -3.39
CA ARG A 16 -6.99 -32.86 -2.25
C ARG A 16 -7.62 -32.47 -0.90
N LYS A 17 -7.71 -33.42 0.05
CA LYS A 17 -8.20 -33.18 1.42
C LYS A 17 -7.43 -32.01 2.07
N SER A 18 -8.15 -30.98 2.49
CA SER A 18 -7.60 -29.87 3.29
C SER A 18 -8.04 -30.01 4.75
N LEU A 19 -7.10 -29.80 5.69
CA LEU A 19 -7.38 -29.75 7.12
C LEU A 19 -8.00 -28.39 7.48
N LEU A 20 -9.20 -28.40 8.08
CA LEU A 20 -9.89 -27.19 8.51
C LEU A 20 -9.64 -26.91 10.00
N PHE A 21 -9.24 -25.68 10.31
CA PHE A 21 -9.16 -25.13 11.66
C PHE A 21 -10.10 -23.92 11.76
N ASN A 22 -11.23 -24.07 12.45
CA ASN A 22 -12.17 -22.99 12.69
C ASN A 22 -11.82 -22.27 14.00
N VAL A 23 -11.60 -20.95 13.97
CA VAL A 23 -11.24 -20.19 15.19
C VAL A 23 -12.26 -20.34 16.33
N LYS A 24 -13.54 -20.59 16.04
CA LYS A 24 -14.57 -20.86 17.06
C LYS A 24 -14.31 -22.16 17.82
N SER A 25 -13.74 -23.18 17.17
CA SER A 25 -13.31 -24.43 17.81
C SER A 25 -12.14 -24.24 18.78
N PHE A 26 -11.48 -23.08 18.77
CA PHE A 26 -10.43 -22.68 19.69
C PHE A 26 -10.91 -21.65 20.72
N GLY A 27 -12.23 -21.44 20.82
CA GLY A 27 -12.84 -20.59 21.85
C GLY A 27 -13.11 -19.15 21.44
N ALA A 28 -13.02 -18.80 20.14
CA ALA A 28 -13.41 -17.46 19.68
C ALA A 28 -14.93 -17.26 19.83
N ARG A 29 -15.34 -16.18 20.49
CA ARG A 29 -16.75 -15.86 20.79
C ARG A 29 -17.46 -15.14 19.66
N ALA A 30 -16.76 -14.24 18.96
CA ALA A 30 -17.30 -13.45 17.86
C ALA A 30 -18.47 -12.52 18.25
N ASP A 31 -18.44 -11.98 19.48
CA ASP A 31 -19.46 -11.07 20.04
C ASP A 31 -19.09 -9.57 19.93
N GLY A 32 -17.90 -9.25 19.40
CA GLY A 32 -17.39 -7.89 19.22
C GLY A 32 -16.85 -7.22 20.48
N THR A 33 -16.89 -7.90 21.63
CA THR A 33 -16.50 -7.35 22.93
C THR A 33 -15.47 -8.20 23.67
N THR A 34 -15.54 -9.52 23.52
CA THR A 34 -14.57 -10.46 24.09
C THR A 34 -13.31 -10.49 23.25
N ASP A 35 -12.14 -10.40 23.90
CA ASP A 35 -10.83 -10.49 23.23
C ASP A 35 -10.59 -11.92 22.70
N ASP A 36 -10.76 -12.10 21.39
CA ASP A 36 -10.65 -13.38 20.70
C ASP A 36 -9.20 -13.71 20.27
N THR A 37 -8.22 -12.86 20.61
CA THR A 37 -6.83 -12.98 20.15
C THR A 37 -6.22 -14.35 20.49
N ARG A 38 -6.51 -14.88 21.68
CA ARG A 38 -5.97 -16.18 22.13
C ARG A 38 -6.46 -17.33 21.25
N ALA A 39 -7.74 -17.31 20.87
CA ALA A 39 -8.32 -18.34 20.01
C ALA A 39 -7.71 -18.32 18.61
N PHE A 40 -7.49 -17.13 18.05
CA PHE A 40 -6.84 -16.99 16.73
C PHE A 40 -5.39 -17.47 16.77
N LYS A 41 -4.61 -17.11 17.80
CA LYS A 41 -3.23 -17.60 17.98
C LYS A 41 -3.18 -19.12 18.09
N ALA A 42 -4.08 -19.73 18.86
CA ALA A 42 -4.14 -21.18 19.03
C ALA A 42 -4.51 -21.90 17.72
N ALA A 43 -5.51 -21.38 16.99
CA ALA A 43 -5.92 -21.93 15.70
C ALA A 43 -4.80 -21.84 14.65
N TRP A 44 -4.11 -20.70 14.56
CA TRP A 44 -2.96 -20.53 13.67
C TRP A 44 -1.81 -21.47 14.00
N LYS A 45 -1.42 -21.56 15.29
CA LYS A 45 -0.35 -22.46 15.73
C LYS A 45 -0.65 -23.88 15.27
N ARG A 46 -1.88 -24.35 15.49
CA ARG A 46 -2.29 -25.69 15.08
C ARG A 46 -2.28 -25.89 13.57
N ALA A 47 -2.71 -24.88 12.81
CA ALA A 47 -2.69 -24.88 11.35
C ALA A 47 -1.25 -24.97 10.82
N CYS A 48 -0.33 -24.14 11.34
CA CYS A 48 1.05 -24.05 10.91
C CYS A 48 1.89 -25.30 11.27
N GLU A 49 1.56 -25.98 12.39
CA GLU A 49 2.17 -27.25 12.83
C GLU A 49 1.56 -28.49 12.13
N SER A 50 0.63 -28.31 11.19
CA SER A 50 0.00 -29.42 10.48
C SER A 50 0.80 -29.87 9.25
N THR A 51 0.28 -30.85 8.54
CA THR A 51 0.87 -31.39 7.31
C THR A 51 -0.11 -31.27 6.14
N GLY A 52 0.41 -31.03 4.94
CA GLY A 52 -0.40 -30.93 3.73
C GLY A 52 -1.13 -29.59 3.58
N ALA A 53 -2.28 -29.60 2.90
CA ALA A 53 -3.06 -28.38 2.64
C ALA A 53 -3.93 -28.02 3.86
N VAL A 54 -3.89 -26.76 4.30
CA VAL A 54 -4.57 -26.30 5.51
C VAL A 54 -5.45 -25.09 5.22
N THR A 55 -6.64 -25.08 5.81
CA THR A 55 -7.55 -23.94 5.81
C THR A 55 -7.78 -23.45 7.25
N LEU A 56 -7.39 -22.21 7.55
CA LEU A 56 -7.83 -21.49 8.75
C LEU A 56 -9.13 -20.76 8.41
N LEU A 57 -10.23 -21.16 9.03
CA LEU A 57 -11.55 -20.56 8.82
C LEU A 57 -11.85 -19.55 9.93
N ILE A 58 -12.14 -18.31 9.52
CA ILE A 58 -12.73 -17.28 10.37
C ILE A 58 -14.17 -17.09 9.87
N PRO A 59 -15.16 -17.74 10.49
CA PRO A 59 -16.54 -17.66 10.04
C PRO A 59 -17.12 -16.27 10.29
N ARG A 60 -18.35 -16.03 9.84
CA ARG A 60 -19.06 -14.78 10.12
C ARG A 60 -19.24 -14.57 11.63
N GLY A 61 -19.10 -13.32 12.04
CA GLY A 61 -19.13 -12.85 13.43
C GLY A 61 -18.25 -11.61 13.59
N VAL A 62 -18.38 -10.92 14.72
CA VAL A 62 -17.57 -9.72 15.03
C VAL A 62 -16.51 -10.09 16.05
N TYR A 63 -15.24 -10.00 15.70
CA TYR A 63 -14.14 -10.49 16.52
C TYR A 63 -13.32 -9.30 17.02
N LEU A 64 -13.33 -9.04 18.34
CA LEU A 64 -12.40 -8.07 18.92
C LEU A 64 -11.02 -8.73 19.04
N ILE A 65 -10.04 -8.20 18.31
CA ILE A 65 -8.69 -8.78 18.22
C ILE A 65 -7.66 -7.71 18.59
N GLY A 66 -6.77 -8.02 19.52
CA GLY A 66 -5.54 -7.27 19.79
C GLY A 66 -4.46 -7.53 18.73
N PRO A 67 -3.25 -6.98 18.89
CA PRO A 67 -2.16 -7.27 17.97
C PRO A 67 -1.84 -8.77 17.91
N ILE A 68 -1.77 -9.29 16.70
CA ILE A 68 -1.56 -10.69 16.41
C ILE A 68 -0.59 -10.88 15.25
N LYS A 69 0.25 -11.91 15.37
CA LYS A 69 1.20 -12.30 14.34
C LYS A 69 0.97 -13.77 13.96
N PHE A 70 0.69 -13.98 12.69
CA PHE A 70 0.60 -15.26 12.02
C PHE A 70 1.96 -15.56 11.37
N ALA A 71 2.90 -16.05 12.18
CA ALA A 71 4.26 -16.34 11.76
C ALA A 71 4.46 -17.80 11.33
N GLY A 72 5.28 -18.01 10.30
CA GLY A 72 5.90 -19.28 9.96
C GLY A 72 7.32 -19.41 10.53
N PRO A 73 8.14 -20.33 10.00
CA PRO A 73 7.86 -21.19 8.85
C PRO A 73 6.89 -22.33 9.20
N CYS A 74 5.91 -22.58 8.33
CA CYS A 74 5.00 -23.73 8.44
C CYS A 74 5.55 -24.92 7.64
N LYS A 75 6.63 -25.55 8.14
CA LYS A 75 7.53 -26.45 7.39
C LYS A 75 6.85 -27.58 6.61
N ASN A 76 5.79 -28.17 7.15
CA ASN A 76 5.14 -29.35 6.56
C ASN A 76 3.81 -29.02 5.86
N VAL A 77 3.43 -27.73 5.81
CA VAL A 77 2.20 -27.27 5.17
C VAL A 77 2.50 -26.92 3.72
N SER A 78 1.80 -27.57 2.78
CA SER A 78 2.04 -27.36 1.34
C SER A 78 1.31 -26.14 0.77
N ASN A 79 0.20 -25.74 1.41
CA ASN A 79 -0.54 -24.51 1.13
C ASN A 79 -1.37 -24.14 2.37
N ILE A 80 -1.38 -22.86 2.72
CA ILE A 80 -2.21 -22.33 3.80
C ILE A 80 -3.21 -21.31 3.25
N THR A 81 -4.50 -21.62 3.37
CA THR A 81 -5.59 -20.71 3.04
C THR A 81 -6.20 -20.16 4.32
N ILE A 82 -6.23 -18.84 4.46
CA ILE A 82 -7.05 -18.17 5.46
C ILE A 82 -8.35 -17.75 4.77
N HIS A 83 -9.42 -18.48 5.09
CA HIS A 83 -10.76 -18.16 4.61
C HIS A 83 -11.45 -17.30 5.65
N MET A 84 -11.37 -15.98 5.46
CA MET A 84 -11.84 -14.96 6.38
C MET A 84 -13.15 -14.34 5.90
N LYS A 85 -14.23 -14.70 6.59
CA LYS A 85 -15.61 -14.18 6.40
C LYS A 85 -16.06 -13.26 7.54
N GLY A 86 -15.28 -13.19 8.60
CA GLY A 86 -15.60 -12.42 9.80
C GLY A 86 -15.36 -10.92 9.63
N TYR A 87 -15.86 -10.17 10.61
CA TYR A 87 -15.53 -8.76 10.82
C TYR A 87 -14.56 -8.68 11.98
N LEU A 88 -13.27 -8.49 11.69
CA LEU A 88 -12.25 -8.28 12.71
C LEU A 88 -12.27 -6.82 13.10
N LYS A 89 -12.30 -6.55 14.41
CA LYS A 89 -12.33 -5.21 14.99
C LYS A 89 -11.11 -5.05 15.89
N ALA A 90 -10.28 -4.05 15.61
CA ALA A 90 -9.03 -3.84 16.33
C ALA A 90 -9.29 -3.32 17.75
N THR A 91 -8.53 -3.75 18.75
CA THR A 91 -8.57 -3.04 20.05
C THR A 91 -8.17 -1.57 19.88
N THR A 92 -8.82 -0.68 20.64
CA THR A 92 -8.50 0.76 20.66
C THR A 92 -7.42 1.11 21.67
N ASN A 93 -7.05 0.15 22.54
CA ASN A 93 -6.00 0.35 23.52
C ASN A 93 -4.62 0.34 22.85
N LEU A 94 -4.06 1.52 22.58
CA LEU A 94 -2.76 1.70 21.92
C LEU A 94 -1.59 1.13 22.72
N SER A 95 -1.70 0.96 24.05
CA SER A 95 -0.62 0.38 24.87
C SER A 95 -0.40 -1.11 24.59
N LYS A 96 -1.37 -1.80 23.98
CA LYS A 96 -1.22 -3.19 23.55
C LYS A 96 -0.30 -3.35 22.33
N TYR A 97 -0.06 -2.27 21.57
CA TYR A 97 0.72 -2.31 20.33
C TYR A 97 2.18 -1.93 20.59
N SER A 98 3.09 -2.78 20.15
CA SER A 98 4.51 -2.46 20.15
C SER A 98 4.85 -1.44 19.07
N PHE A 99 5.92 -0.68 19.29
CA PHE A 99 6.39 0.33 18.34
C PHE A 99 6.65 -0.29 16.96
N GLY A 100 6.13 0.34 15.89
CA GLY A 100 6.32 -0.10 14.51
C GLY A 100 5.62 -1.43 14.11
N SER A 101 4.82 -2.01 15.02
CA SER A 101 4.09 -3.26 14.76
C SER A 101 2.80 -3.05 13.98
N GLY A 102 2.41 -4.06 13.21
CA GLY A 102 1.06 -4.14 12.64
C GLY A 102 0.05 -4.64 13.67
N TRP A 103 -1.24 -4.43 13.38
CA TRP A 103 -2.33 -5.07 14.11
C TRP A 103 -2.46 -6.55 13.74
N VAL A 104 -2.62 -6.85 12.46
CA VAL A 104 -2.59 -8.22 11.93
C VAL A 104 -1.38 -8.39 11.04
N GLU A 105 -0.39 -9.14 11.53
CA GLU A 105 0.86 -9.39 10.80
C GLU A 105 0.93 -10.82 10.29
N PHE A 106 1.27 -11.01 9.02
CA PHE A 106 1.66 -12.28 8.42
C PHE A 106 3.16 -12.24 8.14
N GLY A 107 3.91 -13.23 8.63
CA GLY A 107 5.37 -13.17 8.60
C GLY A 107 6.04 -14.51 8.29
N TRP A 108 6.98 -14.53 7.34
CA TRP A 108 7.79 -15.73 7.01
C TRP A 108 6.96 -16.96 6.65
N VAL A 109 5.91 -16.74 5.86
CA VAL A 109 5.06 -17.81 5.34
C VAL A 109 5.19 -17.88 3.82
N GLU A 110 5.28 -19.10 3.32
CA GLU A 110 5.33 -19.40 1.89
C GLU A 110 3.98 -19.96 1.42
N GLY A 111 3.48 -19.47 0.28
CA GLY A 111 2.27 -20.02 -0.33
C GLY A 111 0.96 -19.65 0.39
N LEU A 112 0.92 -18.54 1.14
CA LEU A 112 -0.30 -18.12 1.86
C LEU A 112 -1.34 -17.53 0.90
N THR A 113 -2.59 -17.96 1.04
CA THR A 113 -3.75 -17.33 0.42
C THR A 113 -4.69 -16.74 1.48
N LEU A 114 -4.92 -15.42 1.46
CA LEU A 114 -5.94 -14.75 2.27
C LEU A 114 -7.14 -14.37 1.38
N THR A 115 -8.33 -14.84 1.75
CA THR A 115 -9.56 -14.61 0.97
C THR A 115 -10.82 -14.73 1.82
N GLY A 116 -11.97 -14.27 1.33
CA GLY A 116 -13.28 -14.69 1.86
C GLY A 116 -14.30 -13.58 2.06
N GLY A 117 -13.97 -12.35 1.67
CA GLY A 117 -14.85 -11.19 1.69
C GLY A 117 -14.98 -10.50 3.05
N GLY A 118 -14.28 -10.97 4.09
CA GLY A 118 -14.35 -10.36 5.41
C GLY A 118 -13.60 -9.03 5.53
N THR A 119 -13.73 -8.40 6.71
CA THR A 119 -13.32 -7.02 6.96
C THR A 119 -12.33 -6.88 8.10
N PHE A 120 -11.28 -6.08 7.90
CA PHE A 120 -10.37 -5.60 8.94
C PHE A 120 -10.74 -4.16 9.30
N ASP A 121 -11.39 -3.95 10.43
CA ASP A 121 -11.72 -2.63 10.98
C ASP A 121 -10.66 -2.19 11.99
N GLY A 122 -9.89 -1.18 11.61
CA GLY A 122 -8.81 -0.64 12.40
C GLY A 122 -9.27 0.28 13.53
N GLN A 123 -10.54 0.72 13.55
CA GLN A 123 -11.04 1.73 14.49
C GLN A 123 -10.14 2.98 14.60
N GLY A 124 -9.67 3.47 13.46
CA GLY A 124 -8.62 4.49 13.32
C GLY A 124 -8.95 5.81 14.00
N ALA A 125 -10.23 6.21 14.03
CA ALA A 125 -10.67 7.46 14.66
C ALA A 125 -10.26 7.60 16.13
N LYS A 126 -10.08 6.50 16.85
CA LYS A 126 -9.61 6.51 18.24
C LYS A 126 -8.09 6.67 18.37
N ALA A 127 -7.34 6.54 17.28
CA ALA A 127 -5.88 6.61 17.26
C ALA A 127 -5.35 7.87 16.56
N TRP A 128 -6.05 8.40 15.55
CA TRP A 128 -5.58 9.54 14.74
C TRP A 128 -5.18 10.79 15.53
N PRO A 129 -5.86 11.18 16.63
CA PRO A 129 -5.42 12.32 17.45
C PRO A 129 -4.03 12.16 18.07
N TYR A 130 -3.48 10.95 18.10
CA TYR A 130 -2.14 10.66 18.63
C TYR A 130 -1.06 10.57 17.54
N ASN A 131 -1.39 10.90 16.28
CA ASN A 131 -0.40 10.93 15.21
C ASN A 131 0.39 12.25 15.23
N SER A 132 1.66 12.18 15.61
CA SER A 132 2.57 13.33 15.64
C SER A 132 3.54 13.42 14.45
N CYS A 133 3.47 12.49 13.49
CA CYS A 133 4.43 12.42 12.38
C CYS A 133 4.52 13.65 11.47
N PRO A 134 3.47 14.49 11.32
CA PRO A 134 3.61 15.75 10.60
C PRO A 134 4.56 16.77 11.27
N THR A 135 4.72 16.71 12.59
CA THR A 135 5.47 17.73 13.38
C THR A 135 6.68 17.16 14.11
N ASP A 136 6.81 15.85 14.23
CA ASP A 136 7.88 15.17 14.96
C ASP A 136 8.62 14.15 14.08
N LEU A 137 9.92 14.41 13.86
CA LEU A 137 10.81 13.53 13.09
C LEU A 137 10.96 12.12 13.70
N ASN A 138 10.76 12.01 15.01
CA ASN A 138 10.89 10.78 15.79
C ASN A 138 9.52 10.23 16.23
N CYS A 139 8.45 10.64 15.54
CA CYS A 139 7.09 10.27 15.89
C CYS A 139 6.93 8.75 16.10
N LYS A 140 6.04 8.40 17.04
CA LYS A 140 5.61 7.02 17.18
C LYS A 140 4.60 6.66 16.11
N LEU A 141 5.00 5.77 15.20
CA LEU A 141 4.10 5.25 14.18
C LEU A 141 2.91 4.54 14.82
N LEU A 142 1.71 4.87 14.33
CA LEU A 142 0.49 4.16 14.67
C LEU A 142 0.46 2.78 13.98
N PRO A 143 -0.29 1.79 14.51
CA PRO A 143 -0.29 0.44 13.96
C PRO A 143 -0.92 0.36 12.57
N THR A 144 -0.21 -0.26 11.62
CA THR A 144 -0.76 -0.67 10.31
C THR A 144 -1.85 -1.74 10.49
N ASN A 145 -2.94 -1.68 9.72
CA ASN A 145 -4.04 -2.65 9.85
C ASN A 145 -3.58 -4.09 9.53
N VAL A 146 -3.07 -4.31 8.31
CA VAL A 146 -2.59 -5.61 7.84
C VAL A 146 -1.16 -5.47 7.31
N LYS A 147 -0.23 -6.24 7.87
CA LYS A 147 1.19 -6.18 7.52
C LYS A 147 1.67 -7.54 7.02
N PHE A 148 2.38 -7.55 5.90
CA PHE A 148 3.00 -8.73 5.30
C PHE A 148 4.51 -8.54 5.36
N MET A 149 5.21 -9.43 6.06
CA MET A 149 6.65 -9.37 6.31
C MET A 149 7.32 -10.62 5.76
N ALA A 150 8.34 -10.46 4.90
CA ALA A 150 9.15 -11.57 4.42
C ALA A 150 8.30 -12.74 3.86
N MET A 151 7.25 -12.41 3.13
CA MET A 151 6.29 -13.37 2.58
C MET A 151 6.73 -13.85 1.20
N ASN A 152 6.48 -15.12 0.86
CA ASN A 152 6.81 -15.66 -0.46
C ASN A 152 5.58 -16.33 -1.11
N ARG A 153 5.35 -16.08 -2.41
CA ARG A 153 4.23 -16.64 -3.18
C ARG A 153 2.87 -16.44 -2.50
N THR A 154 2.56 -15.20 -2.16
CA THR A 154 1.35 -14.85 -1.41
C THR A 154 0.24 -14.35 -2.32
N VAL A 155 -0.99 -14.76 -2.04
CA VAL A 155 -2.20 -14.28 -2.71
C VAL A 155 -3.15 -13.66 -1.70
N VAL A 156 -3.54 -12.41 -1.92
CA VAL A 156 -4.58 -11.73 -1.16
C VAL A 156 -5.69 -11.34 -2.12
N ARG A 157 -6.91 -11.81 -1.87
CA ARG A 157 -8.04 -11.44 -2.73
C ARG A 157 -9.32 -11.29 -1.95
N ASP A 158 -10.19 -10.38 -2.39
CA ASP A 158 -11.54 -10.26 -1.86
C ASP A 158 -11.54 -10.04 -0.33
N ILE A 159 -10.94 -8.93 0.09
CA ILE A 159 -10.90 -8.47 1.49
C ILE A 159 -11.24 -6.99 1.56
N THR A 160 -11.74 -6.57 2.72
CA THR A 160 -11.99 -5.15 3.02
C THR A 160 -11.11 -4.69 4.19
N SER A 161 -10.53 -3.50 4.11
CA SER A 161 -9.83 -2.81 5.20
C SER A 161 -10.47 -1.45 5.43
N VAL A 162 -10.98 -1.19 6.62
CA VAL A 162 -11.66 0.07 6.97
C VAL A 162 -10.96 0.75 8.14
N ASP A 163 -10.93 2.09 8.10
CA ASP A 163 -10.48 2.98 9.17
C ASP A 163 -9.21 2.50 9.86
N SER A 164 -8.11 2.35 9.10
CA SER A 164 -6.83 1.99 9.70
C SER A 164 -6.31 3.11 10.61
N LYS A 165 -5.55 2.74 11.66
CA LYS A 165 -4.89 3.71 12.54
C LYS A 165 -3.71 4.42 11.84
N PHE A 166 -3.12 3.77 10.84
CA PHE A 166 -2.03 4.24 9.99
C PHE A 166 -2.24 3.62 8.59
N PHE A 167 -1.23 3.07 7.94
CA PHE A 167 -1.39 2.35 6.67
C PHE A 167 -2.42 1.21 6.78
N HIS A 168 -3.22 0.98 5.75
CA HIS A 168 -4.18 -0.13 5.69
C HIS A 168 -3.49 -1.46 5.42
N ILE A 169 -2.63 -1.50 4.40
CA ILE A 169 -1.86 -2.68 4.03
C ILE A 169 -0.39 -2.28 3.84
N ALA A 170 0.54 -3.00 4.45
CA ALA A 170 1.97 -2.83 4.21
C ALA A 170 2.63 -4.14 3.78
N LEU A 171 3.44 -4.10 2.74
CA LEU A 171 4.28 -5.20 2.25
C LEU A 171 5.73 -4.81 2.48
N VAL A 172 6.46 -5.65 3.20
CA VAL A 172 7.89 -5.46 3.45
C VAL A 172 8.61 -6.78 3.18
N GLU A 173 9.66 -6.75 2.36
CA GLU A 173 10.47 -7.93 2.05
C GLU A 173 9.66 -9.07 1.41
N CYS A 174 8.61 -8.74 0.67
CA CYS A 174 7.73 -9.73 0.05
C CYS A 174 8.23 -10.11 -1.35
N ASN A 175 8.14 -11.39 -1.69
CA ASN A 175 8.47 -11.92 -3.01
C ASN A 175 7.25 -12.63 -3.63
N ASN A 176 6.94 -12.33 -4.89
CA ASN A 176 5.81 -12.91 -5.62
C ASN A 176 4.47 -12.73 -4.90
N PHE A 177 4.10 -11.47 -4.64
CA PHE A 177 2.84 -11.11 -3.98
C PHE A 177 1.77 -10.70 -4.98
N LYS A 178 0.57 -11.28 -4.89
CA LYS A 178 -0.57 -10.95 -5.75
C LYS A 178 -1.77 -10.48 -4.93
N GLY A 179 -2.16 -9.22 -5.08
CA GLY A 179 -3.36 -8.64 -4.49
C GLY A 179 -4.45 -8.38 -5.54
N SER A 180 -5.71 -8.72 -5.27
CA SER A 180 -6.81 -8.28 -6.13
C SER A 180 -8.18 -8.18 -5.47
N LYS A 181 -9.08 -7.36 -6.02
CA LYS A 181 -10.44 -7.18 -5.44
C LYS A 181 -10.37 -6.76 -3.97
N ILE A 182 -9.47 -5.83 -3.65
CA ILE A 182 -9.32 -5.28 -2.30
C ILE A 182 -10.14 -3.99 -2.24
N LYS A 183 -10.91 -3.83 -1.16
CA LYS A 183 -11.60 -2.57 -0.85
C LYS A 183 -10.96 -1.92 0.36
N ILE A 184 -10.56 -0.66 0.22
CA ILE A 184 -9.97 0.14 1.29
C ILE A 184 -10.74 1.44 1.43
N SER A 185 -11.15 1.78 2.66
CA SER A 185 -11.84 3.02 2.95
C SER A 185 -11.42 3.63 4.30
N ALA A 186 -11.08 4.91 4.29
CA ALA A 186 -11.00 5.79 5.44
C ALA A 186 -11.40 7.23 5.04
N PRO A 187 -11.77 8.11 5.99
CA PRO A 187 -12.09 9.51 5.70
C PRO A 187 -10.96 10.25 4.96
N ALA A 188 -11.30 11.21 4.10
CA ALA A 188 -10.31 11.99 3.35
C ALA A 188 -9.32 12.79 4.22
N ASN A 189 -9.67 13.03 5.49
CA ASN A 189 -8.85 13.74 6.47
C ASN A 189 -8.17 12.81 7.49
N SER A 190 -8.21 11.48 7.31
CA SER A 190 -7.52 10.56 8.21
C SER A 190 -6.00 10.58 7.95
N PRO A 191 -5.17 10.87 8.98
CA PRO A 191 -3.76 11.15 8.76
C PRO A 191 -2.95 9.87 8.55
N ASN A 192 -2.12 9.86 7.50
CA ASN A 192 -1.20 8.75 7.15
C ASN A 192 -1.89 7.38 7.04
N THR A 193 -3.10 7.38 6.48
CA THR A 193 -3.84 6.16 6.18
C THR A 193 -3.57 5.67 4.77
N ASP A 194 -2.30 5.47 4.39
CA ASP A 194 -1.97 4.94 3.06
C ASP A 194 -2.75 3.65 2.79
N GLY A 195 -3.24 3.48 1.56
CA GLY A 195 -3.96 2.28 1.18
C GLY A 195 -3.05 1.06 1.18
N ILE A 196 -2.08 1.04 0.26
CA ILE A 196 -1.11 -0.04 0.14
C ILE A 196 0.29 0.55 0.10
N HIS A 197 1.10 0.25 1.11
CA HIS A 197 2.52 0.58 1.15
C HIS A 197 3.36 -0.64 0.73
N ILE A 198 4.35 -0.45 -0.13
CA ILE A 198 5.23 -1.52 -0.62
C ILE A 198 6.69 -1.11 -0.42
N GLU A 199 7.48 -1.93 0.25
CA GLU A 199 8.90 -1.68 0.51
C GLU A 199 9.73 -2.97 0.37
N ARG A 200 10.95 -2.88 -0.14
CA ARG A 200 11.91 -4.00 -0.27
C ARG A 200 11.32 -5.26 -0.91
N SER A 201 10.40 -5.13 -1.85
CA SER A 201 9.61 -6.26 -2.36
C SER A 201 9.85 -6.49 -3.86
N SER A 202 9.71 -7.74 -4.30
CA SER A 202 9.93 -8.13 -5.70
C SER A 202 8.79 -8.96 -6.28
N GLY A 203 8.41 -8.71 -7.54
CA GLY A 203 7.34 -9.45 -8.21
C GLY A 203 5.97 -9.20 -7.56
N VAL A 204 5.63 -7.93 -7.34
CA VAL A 204 4.37 -7.53 -6.71
C VAL A 204 3.35 -7.15 -7.77
N TYR A 205 2.14 -7.68 -7.66
CA TYR A 205 1.05 -7.43 -8.60
C TYR A 205 -0.25 -7.08 -7.87
N PHE A 206 -0.78 -5.87 -8.07
CA PHE A 206 -2.08 -5.45 -7.56
C PHE A 206 -3.06 -5.17 -8.70
N SER A 207 -4.30 -5.64 -8.56
CA SER A 207 -5.33 -5.39 -9.57
C SER A 207 -6.77 -5.29 -9.08
N ARG A 208 -7.60 -4.54 -9.81
CA ARG A 208 -9.07 -4.49 -9.61
C ARG A 208 -9.46 -4.14 -8.17
N SER A 209 -8.90 -3.08 -7.63
CA SER A 209 -9.11 -2.66 -6.24
C SER A 209 -9.63 -1.23 -6.17
N HIS A 210 -10.38 -0.93 -5.11
CA HIS A 210 -10.94 0.40 -4.84
C HIS A 210 -10.37 0.90 -3.52
N ILE A 211 -9.74 2.07 -3.55
CA ILE A 211 -8.99 2.62 -2.42
C ILE A 211 -9.34 4.09 -2.26
N GLY A 212 -9.94 4.44 -1.13
CA GLY A 212 -10.17 5.82 -0.72
C GLY A 212 -9.68 6.02 0.71
N THR A 213 -8.77 6.97 0.92
CA THR A 213 -8.16 7.22 2.24
C THR A 213 -7.83 8.70 2.40
N GLY A 214 -7.21 9.08 3.52
CA GLY A 214 -6.64 10.42 3.70
C GLY A 214 -5.17 10.57 3.30
N ASP A 215 -4.54 9.56 2.69
CA ASP A 215 -3.15 9.64 2.24
C ASP A 215 -2.94 8.85 0.93
N ASP A 216 -1.72 8.41 0.62
CA ASP A 216 -1.38 7.73 -0.64
C ASP A 216 -2.29 6.51 -0.88
N CYS A 217 -2.90 6.43 -2.07
CA CYS A 217 -3.66 5.26 -2.51
C CYS A 217 -2.75 4.03 -2.54
N ILE A 218 -1.58 4.19 -3.16
CA ILE A 218 -0.48 3.23 -3.14
C ILE A 218 0.82 4.01 -3.02
N SER A 219 1.68 3.63 -2.07
CA SER A 219 3.01 4.21 -1.89
C SER A 219 4.10 3.17 -2.13
N ILE A 220 5.08 3.51 -2.99
CA ILE A 220 6.22 2.66 -3.34
C ILE A 220 7.46 3.18 -2.62
N GLY A 221 7.85 2.52 -1.53
CA GLY A 221 9.10 2.79 -0.82
C GLY A 221 10.35 2.30 -1.57
N GLN A 222 11.49 2.34 -0.89
CA GLN A 222 12.78 1.86 -1.40
C GLN A 222 12.82 0.35 -1.67
N GLY A 223 13.81 -0.11 -2.44
CA GLY A 223 14.15 -1.53 -2.61
C GLY A 223 13.16 -2.39 -3.38
N ASN A 224 12.26 -1.75 -4.15
CA ASN A 224 11.24 -2.47 -4.89
C ASN A 224 11.69 -2.83 -6.31
N SER A 225 11.36 -4.04 -6.77
CA SER A 225 11.59 -4.45 -8.16
C SER A 225 10.41 -5.17 -8.78
N GLN A 226 10.11 -4.90 -10.05
CA GLN A 226 9.04 -5.59 -10.79
C GLN A 226 7.68 -5.46 -10.08
N VAL A 227 7.22 -4.22 -9.91
CA VAL A 227 5.91 -3.91 -9.33
C VAL A 227 4.94 -3.57 -10.46
N THR A 228 3.79 -4.23 -10.50
CA THR A 228 2.70 -3.92 -11.42
C THR A 228 1.42 -3.60 -10.66
N VAL A 229 0.84 -2.45 -10.98
CA VAL A 229 -0.42 -1.96 -10.45
C VAL A 229 -1.35 -1.71 -11.65
N THR A 230 -2.53 -2.32 -11.66
CA THR A 230 -3.45 -2.18 -12.80
C THR A 230 -4.91 -2.14 -12.37
N SER A 231 -5.76 -1.38 -13.06
CA SER A 231 -7.20 -1.38 -12.76
C SER A 231 -7.50 -1.00 -11.31
N ILE A 232 -6.88 0.08 -10.84
CA ILE A 232 -7.12 0.64 -9.51
C ILE A 232 -8.00 1.88 -9.63
N THR A 233 -8.98 1.99 -8.75
CA THR A 233 -9.75 3.21 -8.54
C THR A 233 -9.26 3.85 -7.23
N CYS A 234 -8.60 5.00 -7.33
CA CYS A 234 -8.10 5.79 -6.22
C CYS A 234 -8.98 7.02 -6.00
N GLY A 235 -9.31 7.34 -4.75
CA GLY A 235 -10.02 8.57 -4.42
C GLY A 235 -11.06 8.42 -3.31
N PRO A 236 -11.08 9.33 -2.32
CA PRO A 236 -10.14 10.44 -2.08
C PRO A 236 -8.74 9.94 -1.63
N GLY A 237 -7.77 10.85 -1.46
CA GLY A 237 -6.41 10.55 -0.97
C GLY A 237 -5.31 11.30 -1.73
N HIS A 238 -4.06 10.85 -1.63
CA HIS A 238 -2.88 11.49 -2.23
C HIS A 238 -2.41 10.88 -3.56
N GLY A 239 -3.18 9.97 -4.16
CA GLY A 239 -2.84 9.36 -5.46
C GLY A 239 -1.85 8.19 -5.34
N ILE A 240 -1.17 7.86 -6.43
CA ILE A 240 -0.13 6.83 -6.44
C ILE A 240 1.23 7.51 -6.38
N SER A 241 1.98 7.22 -5.32
CA SER A 241 3.25 7.86 -5.01
C SER A 241 4.43 6.88 -5.09
N VAL A 242 5.51 7.30 -5.73
CA VAL A 242 6.84 6.70 -5.57
C VAL A 242 7.61 7.54 -4.56
N GLY A 243 8.07 6.90 -3.50
CA GLY A 243 8.77 7.51 -2.38
C GLY A 243 7.90 7.81 -1.16
N SER A 244 8.37 8.63 -0.22
CA SER A 244 9.60 9.44 -0.36
C SER A 244 10.87 8.59 -0.39
N LEU A 245 11.70 8.77 -1.42
CA LEU A 245 13.01 8.10 -1.55
C LEU A 245 14.15 9.06 -1.17
N GLY A 246 15.30 8.51 -0.83
CA GLY A 246 16.49 9.23 -0.41
C GLY A 246 16.48 9.66 1.05
N ARG A 247 15.68 9.07 1.94
CA ARG A 247 15.70 9.40 3.38
C ARG A 247 16.91 8.80 4.09
N TYR A 248 17.26 7.56 3.75
CA TYR A 248 18.30 6.80 4.45
C TYR A 248 19.60 6.69 3.65
N ARG A 249 20.73 6.47 4.37
CA ARG A 249 22.07 6.43 3.76
C ARG A 249 22.26 5.23 2.82
N ASN A 250 21.67 4.10 3.17
CA ASN A 250 21.81 2.84 2.45
C ASN A 250 20.47 2.43 1.82
N GLU A 251 19.79 3.38 1.18
CA GLU A 251 18.55 3.03 0.50
C GLU A 251 18.80 2.20 -0.75
N GLU A 252 17.96 1.20 -0.94
CA GLU A 252 17.96 0.36 -2.13
C GLU A 252 17.15 0.97 -3.28
N ASP A 253 17.55 0.65 -4.50
CA ASP A 253 16.91 1.16 -5.72
C ASP A 253 15.46 0.68 -5.90
N VAL A 254 14.67 1.49 -6.60
CA VAL A 254 13.36 1.12 -7.13
C VAL A 254 13.50 0.91 -8.64
N LYS A 255 13.09 -0.25 -9.17
CA LYS A 255 13.20 -0.53 -10.61
C LYS A 255 12.06 -1.37 -11.19
N GLY A 256 11.60 -1.01 -12.38
CA GLY A 256 10.58 -1.78 -13.08
C GLY A 256 9.21 -1.64 -12.41
N LEU A 257 8.69 -0.42 -12.38
CA LEU A 257 7.34 -0.12 -11.92
C LEU A 257 6.42 0.11 -13.11
N VAL A 258 5.27 -0.55 -13.13
CA VAL A 258 4.22 -0.31 -14.12
C VAL A 258 2.91 -0.02 -13.41
N VAL A 259 2.37 1.18 -13.59
CA VAL A 259 1.02 1.55 -13.16
C VAL A 259 0.19 1.77 -14.41
N LYS A 260 -0.93 1.06 -14.55
CA LYS A 260 -1.75 1.21 -15.74
C LYS A 260 -3.25 1.05 -15.55
N ASP A 261 -4.01 1.49 -16.56
CA ASP A 261 -5.45 1.25 -16.69
C ASP A 261 -6.23 1.62 -15.42
N SER A 262 -5.93 2.78 -14.84
CA SER A 262 -6.38 3.18 -13.49
C SER A 262 -7.08 4.54 -13.50
N ILE A 263 -7.91 4.79 -12.50
CA ILE A 263 -8.72 5.99 -12.35
C ILE A 263 -8.38 6.66 -11.02
N MET A 264 -8.18 7.98 -11.05
CA MET A 264 -7.93 8.81 -9.88
C MET A 264 -9.01 9.87 -9.81
N THR A 265 -9.74 9.97 -8.70
CA THR A 265 -10.87 10.90 -8.55
C THR A 265 -10.78 11.66 -7.24
N GLY A 266 -10.76 13.01 -7.31
CA GLY A 266 -10.74 13.86 -6.12
C GLY A 266 -9.52 13.64 -5.22
N THR A 267 -8.39 13.23 -5.79
CA THR A 267 -7.14 13.04 -5.06
C THR A 267 -6.29 14.31 -5.10
N ALA A 268 -5.49 14.54 -4.05
CA ALA A 268 -4.56 15.65 -3.99
C ALA A 268 -3.46 15.54 -5.05
N ASN A 269 -3.05 14.32 -5.41
CA ASN A 269 -2.12 14.09 -6.51
C ASN A 269 -2.61 12.94 -7.40
N GLY A 270 -2.15 12.91 -8.64
CA GLY A 270 -2.34 11.77 -9.53
C GLY A 270 -1.18 10.80 -9.38
N ILE A 271 -0.18 10.96 -10.24
CA ILE A 271 1.11 10.28 -10.15
C ILE A 271 2.13 11.22 -9.52
N ARG A 272 2.72 10.81 -8.40
CA ARG A 272 3.71 11.59 -7.67
C ARG A 272 5.00 10.81 -7.49
N ILE A 273 6.15 11.43 -7.76
CA ILE A 273 7.47 10.88 -7.45
C ILE A 273 8.15 11.87 -6.52
N LYS A 274 8.42 11.47 -5.28
CA LYS A 274 8.96 12.34 -4.23
C LYS A 274 10.31 11.84 -3.74
N THR A 275 11.34 12.68 -3.79
CA THR A 275 12.68 12.35 -3.25
C THR A 275 13.17 13.45 -2.32
N TRP A 276 13.72 13.08 -1.17
CA TRP A 276 14.23 14.03 -0.17
C TRP A 276 15.32 14.92 -0.75
N ALA A 277 15.25 16.23 -0.54
CA ALA A 277 16.32 17.15 -0.90
C ALA A 277 17.65 16.71 -0.24
N ASN A 278 17.69 16.54 1.07
CA ASN A 278 18.89 16.16 1.83
C ASN A 278 19.23 14.67 1.79
N SER A 279 19.21 14.02 0.62
CA SER A 279 19.48 12.58 0.58
C SER A 279 20.90 12.25 1.08
N PRO A 280 21.07 11.46 2.15
CA PRO A 280 22.38 11.21 2.75
C PRO A 280 23.22 10.20 1.93
N GLY A 281 22.55 9.38 1.12
CA GLY A 281 23.16 8.40 0.21
C GLY A 281 22.73 8.65 -1.24
N SER A 282 23.27 7.83 -2.13
CA SER A 282 22.83 7.75 -3.52
C SER A 282 21.96 6.49 -3.68
N SER A 283 20.81 6.63 -4.33
CA SER A 283 19.93 5.54 -4.77
C SER A 283 19.28 5.93 -6.10
N ALA A 284 18.57 5.02 -6.74
CA ALA A 284 17.91 5.28 -8.01
C ALA A 284 16.46 4.79 -8.04
N ALA A 285 15.61 5.50 -8.77
CA ALA A 285 14.31 5.01 -9.22
C ALA A 285 14.26 5.04 -10.74
N THR A 286 14.24 3.86 -11.36
CA THR A 286 14.40 3.72 -12.82
C THR A 286 13.37 2.80 -13.45
N ASN A 287 13.16 2.95 -14.76
CA ASN A 287 12.27 2.10 -15.56
C ASN A 287 10.84 2.06 -14.96
N MET A 288 10.18 3.22 -15.01
CA MET A 288 8.83 3.39 -14.48
C MET A 288 7.87 3.80 -15.60
N THR A 289 6.73 3.12 -15.71
CA THR A 289 5.71 3.42 -16.72
C THR A 289 4.36 3.65 -16.07
N PHE A 290 3.77 4.81 -16.33
CA PHE A 290 2.44 5.21 -15.92
C PHE A 290 1.58 5.37 -17.18
N LYS A 291 0.65 4.44 -17.43
CA LYS A 291 -0.03 4.34 -18.73
C LYS A 291 -1.54 4.22 -18.63
N ASN A 292 -2.29 4.87 -19.52
CA ASN A 292 -3.75 4.76 -19.59
C ASN A 292 -4.41 5.13 -18.25
N ILE A 293 -4.16 6.37 -17.79
CA ILE A 293 -4.67 6.85 -16.50
C ILE A 293 -5.71 7.93 -16.74
N VAL A 294 -6.86 7.81 -16.08
CA VAL A 294 -7.92 8.82 -16.10
C VAL A 294 -7.90 9.58 -14.78
N MET A 295 -7.87 10.90 -14.85
CA MET A 295 -7.83 11.78 -13.69
C MET A 295 -9.08 12.65 -13.66
N ASN A 296 -9.82 12.64 -12.55
CA ASN A 296 -11.05 13.39 -12.39
C ASN A 296 -10.88 14.34 -11.20
N ASN A 297 -10.79 15.65 -11.45
CA ASN A 297 -10.66 16.65 -10.41
C ASN A 297 -9.49 16.37 -9.45
N VAL A 298 -8.32 16.08 -10.02
CA VAL A 298 -7.09 15.78 -9.27
C VAL A 298 -6.31 17.07 -9.07
N THR A 299 -5.88 17.40 -7.84
CA THR A 299 -5.22 18.70 -7.60
C THR A 299 -3.88 18.82 -8.30
N ASN A 300 -3.02 17.81 -8.19
CA ASN A 300 -1.71 17.80 -8.83
C ASN A 300 -1.54 16.52 -9.67
N PRO A 301 -1.98 16.50 -10.93
CA PRO A 301 -2.06 15.31 -11.78
C PRO A 301 -0.73 14.55 -11.94
N ILE A 302 0.34 15.21 -12.37
CA ILE A 302 1.66 14.60 -12.58
C ILE A 302 2.72 15.43 -11.87
N ILE A 303 3.43 14.82 -10.92
CA ILE A 303 4.45 15.51 -10.13
C ILE A 303 5.72 14.67 -10.01
N ILE A 304 6.87 15.30 -10.28
CA ILE A 304 8.16 14.90 -9.74
C ILE A 304 8.62 16.02 -8.81
N ASP A 305 8.90 15.68 -7.56
CA ASP A 305 9.39 16.60 -6.54
C ASP A 305 10.66 16.03 -5.91
N GLN A 306 11.81 16.50 -6.37
CA GLN A 306 13.12 16.17 -5.80
C GLN A 306 13.59 17.16 -4.73
N GLU A 307 12.72 18.06 -4.30
CA GLU A 307 12.94 18.99 -3.19
C GLU A 307 12.06 18.61 -1.97
N TYR A 308 11.53 17.38 -1.97
CA TYR A 308 10.50 16.95 -1.04
C TYR A 308 10.91 17.13 0.43
N CYS A 309 10.04 17.82 1.16
CA CYS A 309 10.12 17.99 2.60
C CYS A 309 8.70 18.09 3.19
N PRO A 310 8.25 17.09 3.97
CA PRO A 310 6.89 17.03 4.50
C PRO A 310 6.72 17.72 5.85
N PHE A 311 7.75 18.41 6.36
CA PHE A 311 7.74 19.01 7.70
C PHE A 311 7.39 20.49 7.65
N THR A 312 6.83 21.01 8.75
CA THR A 312 6.49 22.43 8.89
C THR A 312 7.69 23.36 8.65
N THR A 313 8.90 22.89 8.99
CA THR A 313 10.16 23.61 8.76
C THR A 313 11.15 22.72 8.01
N CYS A 314 11.56 23.19 6.83
CA CYS A 314 12.51 22.51 5.98
C CYS A 314 13.85 23.26 6.04
N PRO A 315 14.93 22.67 6.56
CA PRO A 315 16.25 23.29 6.45
C PRO A 315 16.60 23.50 4.98
N THR A 316 17.41 24.53 4.67
CA THR A 316 18.04 24.66 3.36
C THR A 316 18.92 23.45 3.13
N ASN A 317 18.34 22.48 2.44
CA ASN A 317 18.93 21.17 2.27
C ASN A 317 19.72 21.14 0.96
N PRO A 318 20.85 20.42 0.90
CA PRO A 318 21.49 20.14 -0.37
C PRO A 318 20.47 19.48 -1.33
N PRO A 319 20.62 19.60 -2.66
CA PRO A 319 19.69 18.96 -3.59
C PRO A 319 19.73 17.43 -3.52
N SER A 320 18.62 16.79 -3.89
CA SER A 320 18.48 15.32 -3.84
C SER A 320 19.58 14.61 -4.62
N ARG A 321 20.03 13.48 -4.08
CA ARG A 321 21.02 12.59 -4.70
C ARG A 321 20.39 11.33 -5.30
N VAL A 322 19.06 11.23 -5.28
CA VAL A 322 18.33 10.13 -5.90
C VAL A 322 18.32 10.32 -7.41
N LYS A 323 18.82 9.34 -8.16
CA LYS A 323 18.73 9.34 -9.62
C LYS A 323 17.32 8.95 -10.06
N LEU A 324 16.70 9.78 -10.89
CA LEU A 324 15.44 9.45 -11.58
C LEU A 324 15.73 9.29 -13.07
N SER A 325 15.47 8.12 -13.64
CA SER A 325 15.60 7.92 -15.08
C SER A 325 14.63 6.94 -15.71
N ASP A 326 14.40 7.10 -17.02
CA ASP A 326 13.59 6.18 -17.83
C ASP A 326 12.16 6.07 -17.29
N ILE A 327 11.50 7.24 -17.24
CA ILE A 327 10.15 7.42 -16.69
C ILE A 327 9.21 7.81 -17.82
N TYR A 328 8.13 7.06 -17.97
CA TYR A 328 7.20 7.18 -19.09
C TYR A 328 5.80 7.46 -18.57
N PHE A 329 5.27 8.64 -18.90
CA PHE A 329 3.87 9.01 -18.71
C PHE A 329 3.17 8.89 -20.06
N LYS A 330 2.18 7.98 -20.18
CA LYS A 330 1.57 7.62 -21.47
C LYS A 330 0.05 7.61 -21.42
N ASN A 331 -0.62 8.27 -22.35
CA ASN A 331 -2.08 8.27 -22.47
C ASN A 331 -2.76 8.64 -21.14
N ILE A 332 -2.36 9.77 -20.56
CA ILE A 332 -2.94 10.28 -19.31
C ILE A 332 -3.93 11.38 -19.67
N ARG A 333 -5.18 11.26 -19.22
CA ARG A 333 -6.23 12.21 -19.57
C ARG A 333 -7.16 12.58 -18.42
N GLY A 334 -7.83 13.72 -18.53
CA GLY A 334 -8.94 14.11 -17.67
C GLY A 334 -8.81 15.53 -17.16
N THR A 335 -9.00 15.77 -15.86
CA THR A 335 -9.08 17.13 -15.29
C THR A 335 -8.23 17.32 -14.03
N SER A 336 -7.62 18.51 -13.96
CA SER A 336 -6.86 19.06 -12.85
C SER A 336 -7.70 20.07 -12.08
N SER A 337 -7.64 20.06 -10.74
CA SER A 337 -8.28 21.09 -9.92
C SER A 337 -7.35 22.28 -9.59
N SER A 338 -6.08 22.20 -9.98
CA SER A 338 -5.13 23.31 -9.92
C SER A 338 -4.60 23.69 -11.30
N ALA A 339 -4.11 24.92 -11.44
CA ALA A 339 -3.56 25.44 -12.69
C ALA A 339 -2.35 24.64 -13.19
N VAL A 340 -1.44 24.26 -12.28
CA VAL A 340 -0.23 23.50 -12.63
C VAL A 340 -0.56 22.01 -12.69
N ALA A 341 -0.87 21.52 -13.89
CA ALA A 341 -1.26 20.13 -14.09
C ALA A 341 -0.05 19.17 -14.18
N VAL A 342 1.10 19.67 -14.63
CA VAL A 342 2.35 18.91 -14.73
C VAL A 342 3.47 19.70 -14.03
N ALA A 343 4.09 19.12 -13.01
CA ALA A 343 5.24 19.72 -12.31
C ALA A 343 6.41 18.74 -12.26
N LEU A 344 7.52 19.07 -12.92
CA LEU A 344 8.72 18.24 -12.99
C LEU A 344 9.90 18.97 -12.35
N GLU A 345 9.92 18.97 -11.02
CA GLU A 345 10.90 19.68 -10.19
C GLU A 345 12.04 18.72 -9.84
N CYS A 346 13.03 18.62 -10.73
CA CYS A 346 14.16 17.72 -10.58
C CYS A 346 15.36 18.37 -9.89
N SER A 347 16.24 17.53 -9.34
CA SER A 347 17.41 17.97 -8.58
C SER A 347 18.41 18.68 -9.48
N LYS A 348 18.85 19.87 -9.08
CA LYS A 348 19.97 20.57 -9.75
C LYS A 348 21.28 19.78 -9.70
N ARG A 349 21.46 18.93 -8.68
CA ARG A 349 22.67 18.11 -8.52
C ARG A 349 22.63 16.86 -9.38
N ILE A 350 21.47 16.21 -9.47
CA ILE A 350 21.24 15.00 -10.27
C ILE A 350 19.98 15.24 -11.12
N PRO A 351 20.08 15.96 -12.24
CA PRO A 351 18.95 16.21 -13.14
C PRO A 351 18.26 14.92 -13.57
N CYS A 352 16.94 14.99 -13.76
CA CYS A 352 16.18 13.84 -14.27
C CYS A 352 16.61 13.51 -15.70
N GLN A 353 16.70 12.21 -16.01
CA GLN A 353 17.14 11.73 -17.32
C GLN A 353 16.03 10.92 -17.99
N ASN A 354 15.86 11.04 -19.31
CA ASN A 354 14.94 10.17 -20.06
C ASN A 354 13.50 10.19 -19.51
N ILE A 355 12.94 11.39 -19.34
CA ILE A 355 11.53 11.58 -18.96
C ILE A 355 10.71 11.75 -20.23
N TYR A 356 9.66 10.95 -20.38
CA TYR A 356 8.80 10.95 -21.56
C TYR A 356 7.35 11.24 -21.18
N LEU A 357 6.74 12.18 -21.89
CA LEU A 357 5.30 12.49 -21.82
C LEU A 357 4.69 12.23 -23.20
N GLU A 358 3.87 11.19 -23.29
CA GLU A 358 3.23 10.74 -24.53
C GLU A 358 1.71 10.83 -24.37
N ASN A 359 1.05 11.66 -25.19
CA ASN A 359 -0.40 11.86 -25.16
C ASN A 359 -0.94 12.20 -23.76
N VAL A 360 -0.56 13.37 -23.24
CA VAL A 360 -1.07 13.91 -21.97
C VAL A 360 -2.13 14.97 -22.28
N HIS A 361 -3.32 14.83 -21.72
CA HIS A 361 -4.45 15.74 -21.91
C HIS A 361 -5.23 15.98 -20.61
N LEU A 362 -4.88 17.03 -19.89
CA LEU A 362 -5.43 17.40 -18.60
C LEU A 362 -6.02 18.80 -18.69
N ASP A 363 -7.34 18.93 -18.68
CA ASP A 363 -8.05 20.22 -18.63
C ASP A 363 -8.19 20.73 -17.20
N LEU A 364 -8.62 21.97 -17.00
CA LEU A 364 -9.00 22.46 -15.67
C LEU A 364 -10.44 22.08 -15.33
N SER A 365 -10.66 21.58 -14.11
CA SER A 365 -12.00 21.24 -13.60
C SER A 365 -12.91 22.45 -13.46
N SER A 366 -12.36 23.67 -13.35
CA SER A 366 -13.12 24.93 -13.34
C SER A 366 -13.76 25.27 -14.69
N GLY A 367 -13.38 24.59 -15.77
CA GLY A 367 -13.77 24.96 -17.14
C GLY A 367 -12.96 26.11 -17.74
N GLU A 368 -11.98 26.64 -17.00
CA GLU A 368 -10.96 27.54 -17.55
C GLU A 368 -10.08 26.83 -18.58
N LYS A 369 -9.52 27.59 -19.52
CA LYS A 369 -8.98 27.01 -20.75
C LYS A 369 -7.56 26.46 -20.66
N HIS A 370 -6.74 26.92 -19.70
CA HIS A 370 -5.28 26.76 -19.83
C HIS A 370 -4.61 26.25 -18.54
N PRO A 371 -4.49 24.93 -18.38
CA PRO A 371 -3.55 24.36 -17.43
C PRO A 371 -2.10 24.63 -17.89
N THR A 372 -1.17 24.63 -16.95
CA THR A 372 0.24 24.92 -17.18
C THR A 372 1.15 23.78 -16.73
N SER A 373 2.38 23.80 -17.25
CA SER A 373 3.48 22.93 -16.84
C SER A 373 4.57 23.74 -16.15
N SER A 374 5.21 23.17 -15.13
CA SER A 374 6.43 23.69 -14.48
C SER A 374 7.54 22.64 -14.57
N CYS A 375 8.75 23.06 -14.93
CA CYS A 375 9.91 22.16 -14.98
C CYS A 375 11.17 22.83 -14.46
N LYS A 376 12.00 22.05 -13.76
CA LYS A 376 13.37 22.44 -13.38
C LYS A 376 14.31 21.26 -13.52
N ASN A 377 15.50 21.51 -14.06
CA ASN A 377 16.59 20.53 -14.19
C ASN A 377 16.14 19.22 -14.87
N VAL A 378 15.36 19.33 -15.95
CA VAL A 378 14.87 18.20 -16.73
C VAL A 378 14.68 18.62 -18.19
N GLU A 379 15.14 17.78 -19.10
CA GLU A 379 14.84 17.86 -20.53
C GLU A 379 13.89 16.71 -20.87
N ALA A 380 12.59 16.97 -20.72
CA ALA A 380 11.57 15.98 -21.01
C ALA A 380 11.31 15.88 -22.52
N LYS A 381 10.97 14.67 -22.98
CA LYS A 381 10.60 14.40 -24.37
C LYS A 381 9.09 14.29 -24.48
N TYR A 382 8.52 15.06 -25.38
CA TYR A 382 7.08 15.17 -25.59
C TYR A 382 6.68 14.54 -26.91
N ILE A 383 5.63 13.71 -26.90
CA ILE A 383 5.14 12.98 -28.08
C ILE A 383 3.61 13.07 -28.13
N GLY A 384 3.06 13.44 -29.28
CA GLY A 384 1.60 13.55 -29.48
C GLY A 384 0.97 14.70 -28.66
N THR A 385 -0.27 14.53 -28.21
CA THR A 385 -1.03 15.57 -27.51
C THR A 385 -0.36 16.01 -26.21
N GLN A 386 -0.25 17.33 -25.99
CA GLN A 386 0.27 17.93 -24.75
C GLN A 386 -0.66 19.07 -24.31
N ILE A 387 -1.55 18.74 -23.38
CA ILE A 387 -2.35 19.68 -22.60
C ILE A 387 -2.14 19.28 -21.14
N PRO A 388 -1.48 20.08 -20.29
CA PRO A 388 -0.92 21.41 -20.57
C PRO A 388 0.22 21.42 -21.63
N PRO A 389 0.57 22.60 -22.19
CA PRO A 389 1.72 22.74 -23.09
C PRO A 389 3.03 22.25 -22.44
N PRO A 390 4.01 21.79 -23.23
CA PRO A 390 5.34 21.45 -22.76
C PRO A 390 6.01 22.58 -21.97
N CYS A 391 6.94 22.23 -21.10
CA CYS A 391 7.82 23.21 -20.47
C CYS A 391 8.70 23.89 -21.52
N ALA A 392 8.95 25.19 -21.33
CA ALA A 392 9.79 26.00 -22.21
C ALA A 392 11.28 25.69 -22.06
#